data_AF-A0A9R0J2V5-F1
#
_entry.id   AF-A0A9R0J2V5-F1
#
_cell.length_a   1.000
_cell.length_b   1.000
_cell.length_c   1.000
_cell.angle_alpha   90.00
_cell.angle_beta   90.00
_cell.angle_gamma   90.00
#
_symmetry.space_group_name_H-M   'P 1'
#
loop_
_entity.id
_entity.type
_entity.pdbx_description
1 polymer ?
#
loop_
_entity_poly.entity_id
_entity_poly.type
_entity_poly.pdbx_seq_one_letter_code
_entity_poly.pdbx_strand_id
1 'polypeptide(L)'
;MELLFLLGSIIWNTVISLALSLLLPFRLLLRWLLPSDDDGGLTLYEGVVWHERRRPVHHSFQYNVRSLLTIPPSVGYEQNPLSLYYCYELEDSTASLKKCIAEVTNTPWGERVTFVFDPSSDVVAKALHVSPFMDMQGSWKMKATAPGRDLSVVISVQHPDLGEHFCAVLRAQRVSSSNAPDQMFFFWLMPHKVAVWIYWHALKLWWKSVSFVQHPRYSYPAYREEAVSLDKKLNCCKAGVYGTSGVCLREDKDVVGHQFSWTDAKWPWS
;
A
#
# COMPACT_ATOMS: atom_id res chain seq x y z
N MET A 1 -30.11 -8.14 -16.31
CA MET A 1 -29.91 -9.16 -15.25
C MET A 1 -28.70 -8.83 -14.39
N GLU A 2 -27.53 -8.56 -14.97
CA GLU A 2 -26.30 -8.27 -14.20
C GLU A 2 -26.32 -6.96 -13.41
N LEU A 3 -26.91 -5.88 -13.94
CA LEU A 3 -27.02 -4.59 -13.24
C LEU A 3 -27.88 -4.68 -11.97
N LEU A 4 -28.98 -5.45 -12.02
CA LEU A 4 -29.86 -5.67 -10.86
C LEU A 4 -29.18 -6.55 -9.80
N PHE A 5 -28.40 -7.54 -10.23
CA PHE A 5 -27.58 -8.36 -9.33
C PHE A 5 -26.47 -7.54 -8.66
N LEU A 6 -25.82 -6.65 -9.41
CA LEU A 6 -24.79 -5.75 -8.89
C LEU A 6 -25.37 -4.75 -7.88
N LEU A 7 -26.48 -4.09 -8.23
CA LEU A 7 -27.19 -3.17 -7.32
C LEU A 7 -27.72 -3.90 -6.08
N GLY A 8 -28.28 -5.10 -6.26
CA GLY A 8 -28.73 -5.96 -5.17
C GLY A 8 -27.57 -6.38 -4.25
N SER A 9 -26.41 -6.73 -4.81
CA SER A 9 -25.21 -7.08 -4.04
C SER A 9 -24.66 -5.88 -3.28
N ILE A 10 -24.63 -4.69 -3.89
CA ILE A 10 -24.20 -3.44 -3.24
C ILE A 10 -25.13 -3.10 -2.07
N ILE A 11 -26.45 -3.14 -2.28
CA ILE A 11 -27.45 -2.88 -1.23
C ILE A 11 -27.36 -3.93 -0.12
N TRP A 12 -27.24 -5.22 -0.46
CA TRP A 12 -27.14 -6.30 0.52
C TRP A 12 -25.87 -6.20 1.38
N ASN A 13 -24.72 -5.97 0.74
CA ASN A 13 -23.45 -5.82 1.44
C ASN A 13 -23.44 -4.55 2.31
N THR A 14 -23.99 -3.43 1.83
CA THR A 14 -24.10 -2.21 2.65
C THR A 14 -25.04 -2.41 3.84
N VAL A 15 -26.19 -3.06 3.67
CA VAL A 15 -27.14 -3.33 4.76
C VAL A 15 -26.56 -4.28 5.80
N ILE A 16 -25.98 -5.41 5.39
CA ILE A 16 -25.33 -6.36 6.31
C ILE A 16 -24.21 -5.68 7.07
N SER A 17 -23.41 -4.89 6.38
CA SER A 17 -22.27 -4.22 6.97
C SER A 17 -22.68 -3.15 7.96
N LEU A 18 -23.71 -2.38 7.64
CA LEU A 18 -24.32 -1.40 8.55
C LEU A 18 -24.88 -2.11 9.78
N ALA A 19 -25.63 -3.21 9.60
CA ALA A 19 -26.21 -4.00 10.69
C ALA A 19 -25.13 -4.61 11.61
N LEU A 20 -24.10 -5.25 11.05
CA LEU A 20 -22.97 -5.80 11.81
C LEU A 20 -22.19 -4.70 12.55
N SER A 21 -22.13 -3.50 11.99
CA SER A 21 -21.47 -2.36 12.62
C SER A 21 -22.30 -1.75 13.74
N LEU A 22 -23.62 -1.79 13.63
CA LEU A 22 -24.55 -1.43 14.71
C LEU A 22 -24.52 -2.45 15.87
N LEU A 23 -24.05 -3.68 15.62
CA LEU A 23 -23.83 -4.70 16.65
C LEU A 23 -22.47 -4.58 17.37
N LEU A 24 -21.54 -3.73 16.89
CA LEU A 24 -20.26 -3.48 17.56
C LEU A 24 -20.41 -3.04 19.03
N PRO A 25 -21.28 -2.07 19.39
CA PRO A 25 -21.50 -1.72 20.80
C PRO A 25 -22.04 -2.89 21.64
N PHE A 26 -22.81 -3.81 21.05
CA PHE A 26 -23.31 -5.00 21.75
C PHE A 26 -22.21 -6.06 21.95
N ARG A 27 -21.34 -6.26 20.96
CA ARG A 27 -20.15 -7.14 21.09
C ARG A 27 -19.17 -6.64 22.15
N LEU A 28 -19.07 -5.33 22.34
CA LEU A 28 -18.26 -4.72 23.40
C LEU A 28 -18.84 -5.00 24.78
N LEU A 29 -20.17 -4.93 24.92
CA LEU A 29 -20.84 -5.31 26.16
C LEU A 29 -20.62 -6.80 26.51
N LEU A 30 -20.57 -7.68 25.50
CA LEU A 30 -20.19 -9.09 25.68
C LEU A 30 -18.69 -9.29 25.98
N ARG A 31 -17.80 -8.50 25.39
CA ARG A 31 -16.35 -8.58 25.66
C ARG A 31 -15.99 -8.10 27.07
N TRP A 32 -16.75 -7.15 27.63
CA TRP A 32 -16.63 -6.77 29.04
C TRP A 32 -16.98 -7.92 30.00
N LEU A 33 -17.78 -8.89 29.54
CA LEU A 33 -18.26 -10.03 30.33
C LEU A 33 -17.40 -11.30 30.17
N LEU A 34 -16.42 -11.34 29.26
CA LEU A 34 -15.59 -12.51 28.99
C LEU A 34 -14.09 -12.17 29.16
N PRO A 35 -13.33 -12.92 29.98
CA PRO A 35 -11.89 -12.74 30.09
C PRO A 35 -11.22 -13.05 28.75
N SER A 36 -10.28 -12.20 28.34
CA SER A 36 -9.45 -12.41 27.15
C SER A 36 -8.17 -13.13 27.56
N ASP A 37 -7.92 -14.32 27.03
CA ASP A 37 -6.57 -14.89 26.98
C ASP A 37 -5.72 -13.99 26.05
N ASP A 38 -4.65 -13.43 26.59
CA ASP A 38 -3.73 -12.55 25.89
C ASP A 38 -2.50 -13.37 25.48
N ASP A 39 -2.51 -13.92 24.27
CA ASP A 39 -1.35 -14.68 23.75
C ASP A 39 -0.96 -14.29 22.31
N GLY A 40 -1.14 -13.01 21.97
CA GLY A 40 -0.76 -12.47 20.66
C GLY A 40 -0.83 -10.95 20.61
N GLY A 41 0.05 -10.28 21.35
CA GLY A 41 -0.01 -8.84 21.59
C GLY A 41 -0.05 -8.00 20.30
N LEU A 42 -1.23 -7.46 19.99
CA LEU A 42 -1.43 -6.47 18.92
C LEU A 42 -0.52 -5.27 19.16
N THR A 43 0.42 -5.03 18.25
CA THR A 43 1.34 -3.90 18.36
C THR A 43 0.84 -2.72 17.53
N LEU A 44 0.54 -1.63 18.21
CA LEU A 44 0.14 -0.37 17.59
C LEU A 44 1.33 0.57 17.42
N TYR A 45 1.34 1.29 16.31
CA TYR A 45 2.25 2.39 16.06
C TYR A 45 1.48 3.70 15.95
N GLU A 46 2.02 4.77 16.52
CA GLU A 46 1.48 6.13 16.43
C GLU A 46 2.55 7.07 15.87
N GLY A 47 2.18 7.94 14.95
CA GLY A 47 3.14 8.75 14.22
C GLY A 47 2.53 9.68 13.20
N VAL A 48 3.35 10.05 12.22
CA VAL A 48 3.00 11.00 11.15
C VAL A 48 3.32 10.38 9.81
N VAL A 49 2.41 10.57 8.85
CA VAL A 49 2.67 10.36 7.44
C VAL A 49 2.79 11.71 6.76
N TRP A 50 3.88 11.90 6.03
CA TRP A 50 4.13 13.08 5.21
C TRP A 50 4.13 12.67 3.74
N HIS A 51 3.41 13.42 2.91
CA HIS A 51 3.41 13.29 1.46
C HIS A 51 3.91 14.58 0.86
N GLU A 52 4.82 14.47 -0.10
CA GLU A 52 5.37 15.58 -0.85
C GLU A 52 5.40 15.24 -2.34
N ARG A 53 4.65 16.01 -3.12
CA ARG A 53 4.81 16.14 -4.56
C ARG A 53 5.59 17.43 -4.85
N ARG A 54 6.74 17.29 -5.51
CA ARG A 54 7.62 18.42 -5.89
C ARG A 54 7.31 18.97 -7.27
N ARG A 55 6.97 18.11 -8.24
CA ARG A 55 6.76 18.47 -9.66
C ARG A 55 5.55 17.75 -10.28
N PRO A 56 4.97 18.27 -11.38
CA PRO A 56 5.21 19.60 -11.96
C PRO A 56 4.64 20.73 -11.08
N VAL A 57 3.60 20.44 -10.29
CA VAL A 57 3.02 21.37 -9.31
C VAL A 57 3.29 20.88 -7.91
N HIS A 58 3.74 21.77 -7.03
CA HIS A 58 3.99 21.44 -5.64
C HIS A 58 2.69 21.20 -4.86
N HIS A 59 2.65 20.09 -4.12
CA HIS A 59 1.58 19.77 -3.18
C HIS A 59 2.14 18.87 -2.09
N SER A 60 2.00 19.29 -0.84
CA SER A 60 2.40 18.50 0.32
C SER A 60 1.32 18.54 1.38
N PHE A 61 1.28 17.48 2.19
CA PHE A 61 0.39 17.39 3.34
C PHE A 61 0.95 16.38 4.34
N GLN A 62 0.54 16.52 5.60
CA GLN A 62 0.89 15.59 6.65
C GLN A 62 -0.33 15.31 7.51
N TYR A 63 -0.40 14.12 8.07
CA TYR A 63 -1.47 13.71 8.98
C TYR A 63 -0.94 12.72 10.01
N ASN A 64 -1.52 12.77 11.20
CA ASN A 64 -1.22 11.81 12.26
C ASN A 64 -1.85 10.46 11.92
N VAL A 65 -1.14 9.39 12.20
CA VAL A 65 -1.62 8.03 12.02
C VAL A 65 -1.44 7.25 13.30
N ARG A 66 -2.41 6.37 13.56
CA ARG A 66 -2.24 5.26 14.48
C ARG A 66 -2.66 4.01 13.74
N SER A 67 -1.75 3.06 13.55
CA SER A 67 -1.92 2.00 12.56
C SER A 67 -1.30 0.67 13.01
N LEU A 68 -1.84 -0.41 12.45
CA LEU A 68 -1.37 -1.79 12.54
C LEU A 68 -0.45 -2.17 11.37
N LEU A 69 0.09 -1.18 10.65
CA LEU A 69 0.83 -1.37 9.38
C LEU A 69 -0.04 -1.93 8.25
N THR A 70 -1.34 -1.99 8.50
CA THR A 70 -2.43 -2.38 7.62
C THR A 70 -3.72 -1.75 8.17
N ILE A 71 -4.75 -1.63 7.33
CA ILE A 71 -6.06 -1.11 7.74
C ILE A 71 -7.07 -2.26 7.67
N PRO A 72 -7.63 -2.71 8.80
CA PRO A 72 -8.60 -3.79 8.78
C PRO A 72 -9.90 -3.36 8.08
N PRO A 73 -10.60 -4.29 7.40
CA PRO A 73 -11.91 -4.04 6.85
C PRO A 73 -12.88 -3.53 7.92
N SER A 74 -13.74 -2.59 7.57
CA SER A 74 -14.71 -2.01 8.49
C SER A 74 -16.00 -1.72 7.75
N VAL A 75 -17.13 -2.13 8.31
CA VAL A 75 -18.47 -1.89 7.72
C VAL A 75 -18.48 -2.36 6.24
N GLY A 76 -17.93 -3.56 6.00
CA GLY A 76 -17.87 -4.20 4.68
C GLY A 76 -17.24 -3.36 3.58
N TYR A 77 -16.35 -2.46 3.95
CA TYR A 77 -15.52 -1.70 3.04
C TYR A 77 -14.07 -1.87 3.46
N GLU A 78 -13.22 -2.07 2.47
CA GLU A 78 -11.79 -2.19 2.65
C GLU A 78 -11.12 -1.13 1.78
N GLN A 79 -10.23 -0.36 2.41
CA GLN A 79 -9.43 0.65 1.75
C GLN A 79 -8.07 0.62 2.42
N ASN A 80 -7.15 -0.03 1.74
CA ASN A 80 -5.80 -0.21 2.25
C ASN A 80 -4.80 0.31 1.22
N PRO A 81 -4.36 1.58 1.34
CA PRO A 81 -3.45 2.17 0.36
C PRO A 81 -2.06 1.55 0.40
N LEU A 82 -1.67 0.93 1.52
CA LEU A 82 -0.39 0.24 1.68
C LEU A 82 -0.45 -0.71 2.90
N SER A 83 -0.24 -2.00 2.66
CA SER A 83 0.12 -2.97 3.71
C SER A 83 1.60 -3.29 3.63
N LEU A 84 2.28 -3.40 4.78
CA LEU A 84 3.68 -3.82 4.84
C LEU A 84 3.83 -5.11 5.62
N TYR A 85 4.44 -6.11 4.97
CA TYR A 85 4.81 -7.38 5.57
C TYR A 85 6.32 -7.46 5.71
N TYR A 86 6.79 -7.90 6.87
CA TYR A 86 8.21 -8.01 7.21
C TYR A 86 8.59 -9.49 7.23
N CYS A 87 9.50 -9.88 6.32
CA CYS A 87 9.93 -11.26 6.16
C CYS A 87 11.26 -11.47 6.88
N TYR A 88 11.21 -12.23 7.97
CA TYR A 88 12.37 -12.56 8.80
C TYR A 88 12.88 -13.95 8.45
N GLU A 89 14.20 -14.08 8.45
CA GLU A 89 14.87 -15.38 8.51
C GLU A 89 15.27 -15.64 9.97
N LEU A 90 14.99 -16.85 10.44
CA LEU A 90 15.31 -17.30 11.79
C LEU A 90 16.58 -18.15 11.74
N GLU A 91 17.66 -17.67 12.33
CA GLU A 91 18.90 -18.42 12.55
C GLU A 91 19.23 -18.40 14.05
N ASP A 92 19.38 -19.57 14.67
CA ASP A 92 19.84 -19.74 16.06
C ASP A 92 19.16 -18.80 17.08
N SER A 93 17.83 -18.67 16.99
CA SER A 93 16.99 -17.77 17.83
C SER A 93 17.15 -16.28 17.59
N THR A 94 17.91 -15.87 16.56
CA THR A 94 18.00 -14.48 16.09
C THR A 94 17.17 -14.31 14.82
N ALA A 95 16.27 -13.32 14.83
CA ALA A 95 15.46 -12.98 13.66
C ALA A 95 16.15 -11.85 12.88
N SER A 96 16.57 -12.14 11.65
CA SER A 96 17.14 -11.14 10.74
C SER A 96 16.13 -10.75 9.67
N LEU A 97 15.86 -9.45 9.51
CA LEU A 97 14.95 -8.96 8.48
C LEU A 97 15.64 -9.07 7.11
N LYS A 98 15.12 -9.92 6.22
CA LYS A 98 15.71 -10.12 4.88
C LYS A 98 14.99 -9.37 3.79
N LYS A 99 13.65 -9.36 3.83
CA LYS A 99 12.80 -8.76 2.79
C LYS A 99 11.59 -8.08 3.40
N CYS A 100 11.04 -7.13 2.66
CA CYS A 100 9.74 -6.54 2.94
C CYS A 100 8.84 -6.72 1.73
N ILE A 101 7.54 -6.84 1.98
CA ILE A 101 6.51 -6.87 0.94
C ILE A 101 5.60 -5.67 1.15
N ALA A 102 5.47 -4.83 0.12
CA ALA A 102 4.50 -3.74 0.07
C ALA A 102 3.33 -4.16 -0.82
N GLU A 103 2.15 -4.32 -0.23
CA GLU A 103 0.92 -4.58 -0.99
C GLU A 103 0.13 -3.28 -1.14
N VAL A 104 -0.20 -2.95 -2.39
CA VAL A 104 -0.89 -1.71 -2.74
C VAL A 104 -2.14 -2.08 -3.54
N THR A 105 -3.30 -1.64 -3.06
CA THR A 105 -4.55 -1.74 -3.80
C THR A 105 -4.86 -0.41 -4.49
N ASN A 106 -4.98 -0.44 -5.81
CA ASN A 106 -5.27 0.72 -6.63
C ASN A 106 -6.77 1.01 -6.66
N THR A 107 -7.13 2.25 -6.32
CA THR A 107 -8.51 2.71 -6.25
C THR A 107 -8.70 3.89 -7.20
N PRO A 108 -9.66 3.85 -8.14
CA PRO A 108 -10.82 2.96 -8.17
C PRO A 108 -10.70 1.69 -9.03
N TRP A 109 -9.53 1.39 -9.62
CA TRP A 109 -9.42 0.36 -10.67
C TRP A 109 -9.38 -1.09 -10.20
N GLY A 110 -9.22 -1.34 -8.89
CA GLY A 110 -9.32 -2.67 -8.31
C GLY A 110 -8.14 -3.59 -8.65
N GLU A 111 -6.99 -3.03 -9.01
CA GLU A 111 -5.76 -3.79 -9.20
C GLU A 111 -4.97 -3.79 -7.90
N ARG A 112 -4.48 -4.95 -7.48
CA ARG A 112 -3.61 -5.08 -6.31
C ARG A 112 -2.24 -5.55 -6.76
N VAL A 113 -1.20 -4.91 -6.26
CA VAL A 113 0.18 -5.28 -6.58
C VAL A 113 0.97 -5.44 -5.31
N THR A 114 1.63 -6.58 -5.18
CA THR A 114 2.63 -6.81 -4.14
C THR A 114 4.00 -6.49 -4.70
N PHE A 115 4.84 -5.78 -3.95
CA PHE A 115 6.21 -5.46 -4.29
C PHE A 115 7.15 -6.06 -3.24
N VAL A 116 8.11 -6.87 -3.65
CA VAL A 116 9.13 -7.45 -2.79
C VAL A 116 10.40 -6.60 -2.91
N PHE A 117 10.91 -6.12 -1.78
CA PHE A 117 12.06 -5.22 -1.77
C PHE A 117 13.02 -5.49 -0.61
N ASP A 118 14.27 -5.08 -0.78
CA ASP A 118 15.24 -5.02 0.31
C ASP A 118 14.95 -3.86 1.27
N PRO A 119 14.81 -4.11 2.59
CA PRO A 119 14.47 -3.06 3.56
C PRO A 119 15.49 -1.92 3.64
N SER A 120 16.78 -2.20 3.37
CA SER A 120 17.85 -1.21 3.53
C SER A 120 17.74 -0.07 2.50
N SER A 121 17.45 -0.44 1.25
CA SER A 121 17.04 0.41 0.13
C SER A 121 16.94 -0.47 -1.11
N ASP A 122 15.82 -0.41 -1.83
CA ASP A 122 15.69 -1.08 -3.12
C ASP A 122 15.01 -0.18 -4.16
N VAL A 123 15.21 -0.50 -5.43
CA VAL A 123 14.57 0.16 -6.57
C VAL A 123 13.79 -0.87 -7.37
N VAL A 124 12.48 -0.73 -7.42
CA VAL A 124 11.54 -1.66 -8.08
C VAL A 124 10.81 -0.94 -9.21
N ALA A 125 10.54 -1.62 -10.32
CA ALA A 125 9.81 -0.99 -11.42
C ALA A 125 8.38 -0.56 -10.99
N LYS A 126 7.89 0.53 -11.56
CA LYS A 126 6.54 1.01 -11.28
C LYS A 126 5.50 0.18 -12.05
N ALA A 127 4.95 -0.82 -11.37
CA ALA A 127 4.00 -1.78 -11.94
C ALA A 127 2.51 -1.43 -11.71
N LEU A 128 2.22 -0.27 -11.10
CA LEU A 128 0.85 0.11 -10.71
C LEU A 128 0.56 1.61 -10.93
N HIS A 129 -0.59 1.90 -11.53
CA HIS A 129 -1.05 3.28 -11.78
C HIS A 129 -1.76 3.86 -10.55
N VAL A 130 -0.99 4.20 -9.52
CA VAL A 130 -1.50 4.56 -8.18
C VAL A 130 -2.30 5.88 -8.11
N SER A 131 -2.25 6.74 -9.12
CA SER A 131 -2.95 8.02 -9.11
C SER A 131 -3.21 8.54 -10.52
N PRO A 132 -4.40 9.09 -10.82
CA PRO A 132 -4.66 9.76 -12.09
C PRO A 132 -3.79 10.99 -12.36
N PHE A 133 -3.02 11.47 -11.36
CA PHE A 133 -2.13 12.62 -11.53
C PHE A 133 -0.66 12.19 -11.63
N MET A 134 -0.39 10.90 -11.83
CA MET A 134 0.96 10.35 -11.87
C MET A 134 1.02 9.23 -12.91
N ASP A 135 1.79 9.44 -13.98
CA ASP A 135 1.92 8.47 -15.07
C ASP A 135 2.61 7.16 -14.62
N MET A 136 2.73 6.19 -15.51
CA MET A 136 3.34 4.89 -15.21
C MET A 136 4.87 4.91 -15.24
N GLN A 137 5.49 6.02 -15.63
CA GLN A 137 6.92 6.05 -15.88
C GLN A 137 7.73 6.05 -14.58
N GLY A 138 8.93 5.48 -14.68
CA GLY A 138 9.92 5.48 -13.61
C GLY A 138 9.91 4.24 -12.72
N SER A 139 10.51 4.40 -11.54
CA SER A 139 10.70 3.32 -10.57
C SER A 139 10.43 3.80 -9.15
N TRP A 140 9.97 2.88 -8.31
CA TRP A 140 9.84 3.10 -6.88
C TRP A 140 11.17 2.88 -6.19
N LYS A 141 11.61 3.84 -5.37
CA LYS A 141 12.68 3.64 -4.39
C LYS A 141 12.04 3.48 -3.02
N MET A 142 12.22 2.31 -2.43
CA MET A 142 11.59 1.91 -1.17
C MET A 142 12.63 1.63 -0.09
N LYS A 143 12.32 2.01 1.14
CA LYS A 143 13.12 1.73 2.32
C LYS A 143 12.21 1.54 3.53
N ALA A 144 12.47 0.53 4.34
CA ALA A 144 11.72 0.25 5.56
C ALA A 144 12.67 -0.17 6.68
N THR A 145 12.46 0.33 7.89
CA THR A 145 13.16 -0.19 9.08
C THR A 145 12.43 -1.40 9.63
N ALA A 146 13.15 -2.30 10.29
CA ALA A 146 12.48 -3.36 11.05
C ALA A 146 11.53 -2.74 12.11
N PRO A 147 10.30 -3.27 12.27
CA PRO A 147 9.39 -2.83 13.31
C PRO A 147 10.04 -3.05 14.69
N GLY A 148 10.20 -1.97 15.44
CA GLY A 148 10.80 -1.96 16.77
C GLY A 148 10.17 -0.88 17.63
N ARG A 149 10.99 -0.10 18.35
CA ARG A 149 10.50 1.11 19.04
C ARG A 149 10.08 2.18 18.03
N ASP A 150 10.91 2.39 17.02
CA ASP A 150 10.70 3.34 15.96
C ASP A 150 10.50 2.59 14.64
N LEU A 151 9.61 3.11 13.81
CA LEU A 151 9.30 2.60 12.50
C LEU A 151 9.39 3.74 11.49
N SER A 152 10.15 3.53 10.42
CA SER A 152 10.24 4.44 9.29
C SER A 152 10.03 3.69 7.99
N VAL A 153 9.18 4.24 7.13
CA VAL A 153 8.97 3.76 5.76
C VAL A 153 9.08 4.95 4.83
N VAL A 154 9.89 4.82 3.78
CA VAL A 154 10.10 5.85 2.76
C VAL A 154 9.84 5.24 1.40
N ILE A 155 8.92 5.84 0.65
CA ILE A 155 8.60 5.46 -0.72
C ILE A 155 8.70 6.70 -1.59
N SER A 156 9.51 6.64 -2.64
CA SER A 156 9.69 7.76 -3.58
C SER A 156 9.65 7.28 -5.01
N VAL A 157 9.26 8.17 -5.93
CA VAL A 157 9.26 7.87 -7.38
C VAL A 157 10.46 8.54 -8.03
N GLN A 158 11.28 7.77 -8.72
CA GLN A 158 12.28 8.29 -9.65
C GLN A 158 11.71 8.27 -11.06
N HIS A 159 11.43 9.45 -11.60
CA HIS A 159 10.94 9.60 -12.97
C HIS A 159 12.09 10.03 -13.90
N PRO A 160 12.17 9.53 -15.14
CA PRO A 160 13.24 9.89 -16.09
C PRO A 160 13.33 11.41 -16.32
N ASP A 161 12.21 12.06 -16.62
CA ASP A 161 12.19 13.51 -16.89
C ASP A 161 12.07 14.40 -15.65
N LEU A 162 11.21 14.03 -14.69
CA LEU A 162 10.91 14.89 -13.54
C LEU A 162 11.90 14.71 -12.37
N GLY A 163 12.70 13.64 -12.38
CA GLY A 163 13.52 13.21 -11.26
C GLY A 163 12.67 12.67 -10.09
N GLU A 164 13.18 12.84 -8.87
CA GLU A 164 12.45 12.48 -7.65
C GLU A 164 11.32 13.49 -7.36
N HIS A 165 10.17 13.26 -7.99
CA HIS A 165 9.06 14.23 -8.00
C HIS A 165 7.98 13.95 -6.95
N PHE A 166 7.99 12.77 -6.33
CA PHE A 166 7.07 12.37 -5.27
C PHE A 166 7.79 11.57 -4.19
N CYS A 167 7.46 11.85 -2.92
CA CYS A 167 7.96 11.14 -1.75
C CYS A 167 6.85 11.02 -0.69
N ALA A 168 6.72 9.84 -0.10
CA ALA A 168 5.88 9.57 1.05
C ALA A 168 6.73 8.97 2.17
N VAL A 169 6.59 9.50 3.38
CA VAL A 169 7.35 9.11 4.56
C VAL A 169 6.40 8.84 5.72
N LEU A 170 6.43 7.62 6.25
CA LEU A 170 5.86 7.26 7.53
C LEU A 170 6.96 7.29 8.59
N ARG A 171 6.72 8.00 9.70
CA ARG A 171 7.52 7.88 10.93
C ARG A 171 6.58 7.64 12.08
N ALA A 172 6.74 6.52 12.78
CA ALA A 172 5.88 6.15 13.88
C ALA A 172 6.66 5.48 15.01
N GLN A 173 6.11 5.54 16.21
CA GLN A 173 6.66 4.90 17.40
C GLN A 173 5.67 3.89 17.95
N ARG A 174 6.20 2.81 18.52
CA ARG A 174 5.38 1.78 19.16
C ARG A 174 4.65 2.36 20.35
N VAL A 175 3.34 2.17 20.39
CA VAL A 175 2.50 2.58 21.52
C VAL A 175 2.59 1.54 22.64
N SER A 176 2.79 2.00 23.88
CA SER A 176 2.75 1.14 25.06
C SER A 176 1.32 0.68 25.35
N SER A 177 1.15 -0.59 25.74
CA SER A 177 -0.14 -1.25 25.98
C SER A 177 -1.03 -0.50 26.99
N SER A 178 -0.44 0.26 27.92
CA SER A 178 -1.14 0.89 29.05
C SER A 178 -2.10 2.03 28.71
N ASN A 179 -2.03 2.62 27.50
CA ASN A 179 -2.79 3.83 27.14
C ASN A 179 -3.63 3.67 25.86
N ALA A 180 -4.05 2.45 25.51
CA ALA A 180 -4.87 2.26 24.32
C ALA A 180 -6.34 2.64 24.59
N PRO A 181 -6.90 3.68 23.94
CA PRO A 181 -8.36 3.80 23.85
C PRO A 181 -8.92 2.55 23.17
N ASP A 182 -10.21 2.29 23.37
CA ASP A 182 -10.87 1.10 22.82
C ASP A 182 -10.63 1.01 21.31
N GLN A 183 -9.71 0.11 20.93
CA GLN A 183 -9.08 0.08 19.60
C GLN A 183 -10.14 -0.11 18.52
N MET A 184 -11.23 -0.80 18.86
CA MET A 184 -12.36 -1.05 17.98
C MET A 184 -13.07 0.24 17.54
N PHE A 185 -13.23 1.23 18.42
CA PHE A 185 -13.82 2.51 18.05
C PHE A 185 -12.88 3.35 17.19
N PHE A 186 -11.57 3.24 17.44
CA PHE A 186 -10.58 3.97 16.66
C PHE A 186 -10.56 3.54 15.19
N PHE A 187 -10.60 2.23 14.95
CA PHE A 187 -10.60 1.66 13.60
C PHE A 187 -12.00 1.66 12.94
N TRP A 188 -13.05 2.03 13.67
CA TRP A 188 -14.40 2.09 13.12
C TRP A 188 -14.49 3.13 11.98
N LEU A 189 -14.94 2.68 10.80
CA LEU A 189 -15.01 3.48 9.57
C LEU A 189 -13.65 4.02 9.08
N MET A 190 -12.52 3.49 9.56
CA MET A 190 -11.19 3.95 9.15
C MET A 190 -10.95 3.79 7.63
N PRO A 191 -11.28 2.66 6.99
CA PRO A 191 -11.26 2.54 5.52
C PRO A 191 -12.02 3.65 4.80
N HIS A 192 -13.23 3.97 5.27
CA HIS A 192 -14.09 5.01 4.67
C HIS A 192 -13.45 6.39 4.78
N LYS A 193 -12.92 6.73 5.96
CA LYS A 193 -12.20 7.98 6.18
C LYS A 193 -11.02 8.09 5.22
N VAL A 194 -10.22 7.03 5.09
CA VAL A 194 -9.07 7.01 4.17
C VAL A 194 -9.49 7.24 2.73
N ALA A 195 -10.55 6.57 2.26
CA ALA A 195 -11.06 6.78 0.91
C ALA A 195 -11.48 8.23 0.65
N VAL A 196 -12.26 8.83 1.56
CA VAL A 196 -12.68 10.24 1.46
C VAL A 196 -11.47 11.18 1.37
N TRP A 197 -10.44 10.95 2.20
CA TRP A 197 -9.21 11.75 2.18
C TRP A 197 -8.43 11.61 0.88
N ILE A 198 -8.33 10.39 0.31
CA ILE A 198 -7.67 10.15 -0.99
C ILE A 198 -8.39 10.95 -2.09
N TYR A 199 -9.72 10.85 -2.18
CA TYR A 199 -10.50 11.59 -3.18
C TYR A 199 -10.44 13.11 -2.97
N TRP A 200 -10.39 13.58 -1.72
CA TRP A 200 -10.24 15.00 -1.41
C TRP A 200 -8.90 15.57 -1.90
N HIS A 201 -7.79 14.85 -1.71
CA HIS A 201 -6.49 15.25 -2.23
C HIS A 201 -6.41 15.16 -3.75
N ALA A 202 -7.04 14.15 -4.36
CA ALA A 202 -7.20 14.08 -5.81
C ALA A 202 -7.95 15.31 -6.37
N LEU A 203 -9.04 15.74 -5.73
CA LEU A 203 -9.78 16.94 -6.11
C LEU A 203 -8.94 18.22 -5.97
N LYS A 204 -8.15 18.35 -4.90
CA LYS A 204 -7.21 19.48 -4.73
C LYS A 204 -6.17 19.54 -5.84
N LEU A 205 -5.64 18.40 -6.30
CA LEU A 205 -4.68 18.36 -7.41
C LEU A 205 -5.34 18.76 -8.73
N TRP A 206 -6.57 18.31 -8.95
CA TRP A 206 -7.37 18.72 -10.10
C TRP A 206 -7.62 20.24 -10.12
N TRP A 207 -7.99 20.84 -8.99
CA TRP A 207 -8.13 22.30 -8.86
C TRP A 207 -6.82 23.06 -9.07
N LYS A 208 -5.67 22.42 -8.81
CA LYS A 208 -4.34 22.96 -9.14
C LYS A 208 -3.93 22.74 -10.60
N SER A 209 -4.85 22.29 -11.45
CA SER A 209 -4.63 22.03 -12.88
C SER A 209 -3.50 21.04 -13.17
N VAL A 210 -3.28 20.06 -12.29
CA VAL A 210 -2.35 18.95 -12.57
C VAL A 210 -2.94 18.06 -13.66
N SER A 211 -2.13 17.70 -14.66
CA SER A 211 -2.58 16.86 -15.78
C SER A 211 -3.15 15.54 -15.29
N PHE A 212 -4.35 15.22 -15.80
CA PHE A 212 -4.97 13.92 -15.62
C PHE A 212 -4.40 12.93 -16.62
N VAL A 213 -4.04 11.74 -16.15
CA VAL A 213 -3.53 10.61 -16.92
C VAL A 213 -4.54 9.48 -16.79
N GLN A 214 -5.06 9.00 -17.92
CA GLN A 214 -5.99 7.89 -17.93
C GLN A 214 -5.28 6.58 -17.57
N HIS A 215 -6.00 5.69 -16.89
CA HIS A 215 -5.45 4.38 -16.55
C HIS A 215 -5.02 3.60 -17.80
N PRO A 216 -3.80 3.03 -17.81
CA PRO A 216 -3.22 2.42 -18.99
C PRO A 216 -4.05 1.23 -19.51
N ARG A 217 -4.80 0.53 -18.64
CA ARG A 217 -5.71 -0.56 -19.05
C ARG A 217 -6.67 -0.18 -20.19
N TYR A 218 -7.03 1.10 -20.35
CA TYR A 218 -7.94 1.54 -21.42
C TYR A 218 -7.24 1.95 -22.71
N SER A 219 -5.99 2.41 -22.64
CA SER A 219 -5.25 2.97 -23.78
C SER A 219 -4.10 2.07 -24.26
N TYR A 220 -3.48 1.34 -23.34
CA TYR A 220 -2.29 0.53 -23.57
C TYR A 220 -2.30 -0.73 -22.68
N PRO A 221 -2.95 -1.82 -23.11
CA PRO A 221 -3.06 -3.05 -22.32
C PRO A 221 -1.72 -3.72 -22.01
N ALA A 222 -0.69 -3.47 -22.83
CA ALA A 222 0.64 -4.07 -22.69
C ALA A 222 1.52 -3.43 -21.58
N TYR A 223 0.93 -2.56 -20.74
CA TYR A 223 1.65 -1.85 -19.69
C TYR A 223 2.24 -2.79 -18.61
N ARG A 224 1.64 -3.97 -18.41
CA ARG A 224 2.14 -4.97 -17.44
C ARG A 224 3.41 -5.63 -17.95
N GLU A 225 3.46 -5.97 -19.23
CA GLU A 225 4.64 -6.53 -19.90
C GLU A 225 5.79 -5.54 -19.95
N GLU A 226 5.48 -4.25 -20.15
CA GLU A 226 6.46 -3.17 -20.07
C GLU A 226 7.04 -3.04 -18.65
N ALA A 227 6.18 -3.06 -17.62
CA ALA A 227 6.63 -3.05 -16.22
C ALA A 227 7.55 -4.25 -15.89
N VAL A 228 7.22 -5.45 -16.38
CA VAL A 228 8.08 -6.65 -16.24
C VAL A 228 9.42 -6.45 -16.94
N SER A 229 9.42 -5.85 -18.13
CA SER A 229 10.64 -5.60 -18.90
C SER A 229 11.54 -4.57 -18.21
N LEU A 230 10.95 -3.52 -17.62
CA LEU A 230 11.65 -2.53 -16.80
C LEU A 230 12.26 -3.16 -15.54
N ASP A 231 11.53 -4.06 -14.88
CA ASP A 231 12.02 -4.77 -13.68
C ASP A 231 13.25 -5.64 -14.01
N LYS A 232 13.18 -6.40 -15.11
CA LYS A 232 14.31 -7.17 -15.61
C LYS A 232 15.52 -6.27 -15.85
N LYS A 233 15.33 -5.14 -16.55
CA LYS A 233 16.39 -4.17 -16.81
C LYS A 233 17.03 -3.68 -15.51
N LEU A 234 16.22 -3.25 -14.52
CA LEU A 234 16.71 -2.78 -13.22
C LEU A 234 17.53 -3.85 -12.48
N ASN A 235 17.07 -5.10 -12.47
CA ASN A 235 17.78 -6.20 -11.82
C ASN A 235 19.13 -6.51 -12.49
N CYS A 236 19.20 -6.39 -13.82
CA CYS A 236 20.46 -6.53 -14.56
C CYS A 236 21.43 -5.39 -14.26
N CYS A 237 20.94 -4.14 -14.14
CA CYS A 237 21.75 -3.00 -13.70
C CYS A 237 22.38 -3.26 -12.33
N LYS A 238 21.58 -3.74 -11.35
CA LYS A 238 22.03 -4.03 -9.98
C LYS A 238 23.10 -5.12 -9.94
N ALA A 239 22.99 -6.13 -10.79
CA ALA A 239 23.94 -7.23 -10.87
C ALA A 239 25.25 -6.86 -11.59
N GLY A 240 25.32 -5.70 -12.26
CA GLY A 240 26.48 -5.31 -13.07
C GLY A 240 26.68 -6.15 -14.33
N VAL A 241 25.64 -6.84 -14.80
CA VAL A 241 25.72 -7.81 -15.91
C VAL A 241 25.14 -7.18 -17.18
N TYR A 242 25.99 -6.53 -17.96
CA TYR A 242 25.65 -6.04 -19.30
C TYR A 242 26.51 -6.73 -20.35
N GLY A 243 25.90 -7.10 -21.48
CA GLY A 243 26.63 -7.47 -22.68
C GLY A 243 27.18 -6.24 -23.42
N THR A 244 28.09 -6.47 -24.36
CA THR A 244 28.70 -5.44 -25.22
C THR A 244 27.70 -4.64 -26.06
N SER A 245 26.44 -5.09 -26.15
CA SER A 245 25.31 -4.41 -26.81
C SER A 245 24.33 -3.72 -25.85
N GLY A 246 24.61 -3.68 -24.55
CA GLY A 246 23.69 -3.12 -23.53
C GLY A 246 22.50 -4.02 -23.18
N VAL A 247 22.45 -5.23 -23.76
CA VAL A 247 21.43 -6.26 -23.47
C VAL A 247 21.81 -7.00 -22.21
N CYS A 248 20.83 -7.27 -21.35
CA CYS A 248 21.05 -8.09 -20.16
C CYS A 248 21.34 -9.54 -20.56
N LEU A 249 22.50 -10.06 -20.16
CA LEU A 249 22.98 -11.39 -20.57
C LEU A 249 22.36 -12.56 -19.78
N ARG A 250 21.37 -12.30 -18.92
CA ARG A 250 20.86 -13.30 -17.97
C ARG A 250 19.51 -13.88 -18.43
N GLU A 251 19.56 -14.92 -19.26
CA GLU A 251 18.44 -15.85 -19.53
C GLU A 251 18.55 -17.12 -18.65
N ASP A 252 19.01 -16.99 -17.40
CA ASP A 252 19.20 -18.14 -16.52
C ASP A 252 17.97 -18.43 -15.66
N LYS A 253 17.61 -19.71 -15.57
CA LYS A 253 16.39 -20.26 -14.92
C LYS A 253 16.35 -20.13 -13.39
N ASP A 254 17.39 -19.56 -12.77
CA ASP A 254 17.53 -19.44 -11.31
C ASP A 254 17.45 -17.97 -10.81
N VAL A 255 16.89 -17.06 -11.61
CA VAL A 255 16.64 -15.68 -11.17
C VAL A 255 15.42 -15.65 -10.24
N VAL A 256 15.66 -15.20 -9.01
CA VAL A 256 14.64 -14.74 -8.04
C VAL A 256 13.49 -14.07 -8.80
N GLY A 257 12.26 -14.55 -8.60
CA GLY A 257 11.07 -14.11 -9.35
C GLY A 257 10.90 -12.59 -9.37
N HIS A 258 10.03 -12.11 -10.27
CA HIS A 258 9.68 -10.69 -10.41
C HIS A 258 9.55 -10.00 -9.04
N GLN A 259 10.09 -8.78 -8.90
CA GLN A 259 9.98 -8.03 -7.65
C GLN A 259 8.55 -7.53 -7.39
N PHE A 260 7.57 -7.89 -8.23
CA PHE A 260 6.16 -7.66 -7.98
C PHE A 260 5.26 -8.74 -8.58
N SER A 261 4.03 -8.82 -8.09
CA SER A 261 2.95 -9.62 -8.68
C SER A 261 1.61 -8.89 -8.62
N TRP A 262 0.78 -9.08 -9.65
CA TRP A 262 -0.57 -8.53 -9.74
C TRP A 262 -1.62 -9.54 -9.28
N THR A 263 -2.62 -9.03 -8.57
CA THR A 263 -3.88 -9.70 -8.26
C THR A 263 -5.03 -8.72 -8.49
N ASP A 264 -6.25 -9.23 -8.66
CA ASP A 264 -7.44 -8.38 -8.76
C ASP A 264 -8.12 -8.29 -7.38
N ALA A 265 -8.40 -7.07 -6.92
CA ALA A 265 -9.15 -6.80 -5.71
C ALA A 265 -10.65 -6.65 -6.05
N LYS A 266 -11.50 -7.43 -5.39
CA LYS A 266 -12.95 -7.40 -5.66
C LYS A 266 -13.59 -6.29 -4.85
N TRP A 267 -14.36 -5.41 -5.48
CA TRP A 267 -15.17 -4.41 -4.78
C TRP A 267 -16.03 -5.09 -3.70
N PRO A 268 -16.09 -4.58 -2.45
CA PRO A 268 -15.61 -3.31 -1.90
C PRO A 268 -14.16 -3.35 -1.33
N TRP A 269 -13.28 -3.98 -2.11
CA TRP A 269 -11.83 -4.20 -2.06
C TRP A 269 -11.25 -5.13 -1.00
N SER A 270 -11.86 -6.32 -0.90
CA SER A 270 -11.24 -7.59 -0.45
C SER A 270 -10.38 -8.23 -1.55
#